data_AF-A0AB36GXS8-F1
#
_entry.id   AF-A0AB36GXS8-F1
#
_cell.length_a   1.000
_cell.length_b   1.000
_cell.length_c   1.000
_cell.angle_alpha   90.00
_cell.angle_beta   90.00
_cell.angle_gamma   90.00
#
_symmetry.space_group_name_H-M   'P 1'
#
loop_
_entity.id
_entity.type
_entity.pdbx_description
1 polymer ?
#
loop_
_entity_poly.entity_id
_entity_poly.type
_entity_poly.pdbx_seq_one_letter_code
_entity_poly.pdbx_strand_id
1 'polypeptide(L)'
;MSTGQSVQNNVGSGFNLCYEPWIPVLYASGKVQIVSLKKLFEDSGTIRKIHAGDATTDVAILGVATVVLFRAILTDSGEYGELYTSPKNWIQGVRSGDPERLKFIFDYLEKYQNRFDLFDAERPFMQVADLHTSKCEVKPVSRLVLDSESEYFSMRAEQTLTSLNYAEAARYLVTVQAYDYSGIKSGAVGDPRVKGGRGYPIGVGWYGATGKIIVHGENLTETLLYCIDYEQLLNVERVRGKNHRLALQDKPVWERELPDTAAPRAYTGGDPTKYKDEPTPATGMCEILTWQSRRVRLFPENGRVTGVLVSNGDKWLDRNTYTDPLTAYRFSKNQSTQTHYVWMPQTHSAERTLWRGADALLTRLSSSQEKQNKPATVIRQISSGKYFSPDTKTKIQLVGMVYGTQSSIVEETIDESVTLELGILTEQGAEISAMVRDNIQLTMDASIALGQYAGNLLRAAGKEYEFRPSVTESILHRMEDEFRSWLADLSVSDDVSAQAAKWQSKVRRILEGEADQLAVSAGPKAAIGTIYDEQLYNTAKARRQFGGRLYKLLPLAYSSTPTEKKEEGNE
;
A
#
# COMPACT_ATOMS: atom_id res chain seq x y z
N MET A 1 46.26 -7.13 41.15
CA MET A 1 46.83 -7.74 39.92
C MET A 1 45.94 -8.93 39.62
N SER A 2 45.16 -9.03 38.55
CA SER A 2 45.41 -8.65 37.15
C SER A 2 44.06 -8.43 36.45
N THR A 3 43.95 -7.30 35.73
CA THR A 3 43.27 -7.10 34.42
C THR A 3 41.80 -7.56 34.30
N GLY A 4 40.79 -6.70 34.29
CA GLY A 4 40.70 -5.49 33.46
C GLY A 4 40.40 -5.86 32.02
N GLN A 5 39.28 -6.57 31.76
CA GLN A 5 38.74 -6.68 30.41
C GLN A 5 38.09 -5.35 30.06
N SER A 6 38.85 -4.55 29.33
CA SER A 6 38.43 -3.36 28.63
C SER A 6 37.15 -3.66 27.84
N VAL A 7 36.07 -2.95 28.19
CA VAL A 7 35.00 -2.63 27.26
C VAL A 7 35.69 -1.94 26.09
N GLN A 8 35.93 -2.67 25.01
CA GLN A 8 36.35 -2.06 23.75
C GLN A 8 35.17 -1.20 23.29
N ASN A 9 35.30 0.10 23.53
CA ASN A 9 34.57 1.13 22.81
C ASN A 9 34.91 0.97 21.32
N ASN A 10 34.19 0.10 20.61
CA ASN A 10 34.07 0.18 19.17
C ASN A 10 33.20 1.40 18.86
N VAL A 11 33.82 2.58 18.90
CA VAL A 11 33.28 3.78 18.23
C VAL A 11 33.41 3.52 16.74
N GLY A 12 32.48 2.72 16.20
CA GLY A 12 32.32 2.58 14.77
C GLY A 12 31.93 3.94 14.21
N SER A 13 32.57 4.34 13.11
CA SER A 13 32.14 5.49 12.31
C SER A 13 30.63 5.45 12.12
N GLY A 14 29.91 6.48 12.58
CA GLY A 14 28.45 6.57 12.45
C GLY A 14 27.98 6.41 10.99
N PHE A 15 26.71 6.05 10.80
CA PHE A 15 26.10 5.90 9.48
C PHE A 15 24.86 6.80 9.40
N ASN A 16 25.07 8.06 9.01
CA ASN A 16 24.02 9.07 9.00
C ASN A 16 23.20 9.00 7.71
N LEU A 17 21.94 8.60 7.80
CA LEU A 17 21.03 8.40 6.68
C LEU A 17 20.71 9.68 5.89
N CYS A 18 20.97 10.86 6.45
CA CYS A 18 20.87 12.14 5.73
C CYS A 18 21.91 12.23 4.62
N TYR A 19 23.12 11.72 4.85
CA TYR A 19 24.29 11.98 4.00
C TYR A 19 24.88 10.72 3.36
N GLU A 20 24.77 9.57 4.03
CA GLU A 20 25.22 8.28 3.52
C GLU A 20 24.22 7.66 2.55
N PRO A 21 24.66 7.03 1.45
CA PRO A 21 23.77 6.44 0.47
C PRO A 21 23.12 5.15 0.99
N TRP A 22 21.79 5.13 1.05
CA TRP A 22 21.02 3.96 1.48
C TRP A 22 19.70 3.73 0.75
N ILE A 23 19.24 4.65 -0.09
CA ILE A 23 17.96 4.60 -0.80
C ILE A 23 18.20 4.27 -2.27
N PRO A 24 17.87 3.05 -2.74
CA PRO A 24 17.91 2.72 -4.15
C PRO A 24 16.83 3.49 -4.91
N VAL A 25 17.21 4.12 -6.01
CA VAL A 25 16.32 4.92 -6.86
C VAL A 25 16.51 4.57 -8.33
N LEU A 26 15.44 4.71 -9.11
CA LEU A 26 15.46 4.65 -10.56
C LEU A 26 15.31 6.08 -11.10
N TYR A 27 16.31 6.58 -11.82
CA TYR A 27 16.24 7.86 -12.51
C TYR A 27 15.41 7.77 -13.79
N ALA A 28 14.90 8.90 -14.26
CA ALA A 28 14.21 9.00 -15.55
C ALA A 28 15.10 8.57 -16.74
N SER A 29 16.42 8.67 -16.60
CA SER A 29 17.41 8.16 -17.56
C SER A 29 17.49 6.63 -17.62
N GLY A 30 16.81 5.92 -16.71
CA GLY A 30 16.89 4.47 -16.55
C GLY A 30 18.04 3.99 -15.64
N LYS A 31 18.89 4.91 -15.16
CA LYS A 31 20.00 4.58 -14.25
C LYS A 31 19.47 4.22 -12.86
N VAL A 32 19.98 3.15 -12.27
CA VAL A 32 19.75 2.79 -10.86
C VAL A 32 20.94 3.24 -10.01
N GLN A 33 20.70 3.94 -8.90
CA GLN A 33 21.74 4.30 -7.93
C GLN A 33 21.22 4.19 -6.50
N ILE A 34 22.14 4.13 -5.54
CA ILE A 34 21.82 4.25 -4.11
C ILE A 34 22.20 5.66 -3.69
N VAL A 35 21.25 6.41 -3.13
CA VAL A 35 21.40 7.81 -2.74
C VAL A 35 21.11 8.01 -1.25
N SER A 36 21.58 9.11 -0.68
CA SER A 36 21.24 9.52 0.69
C SER A 36 19.88 10.20 0.73
N LEU A 37 19.34 10.45 1.92
CA LEU A 37 18.07 11.18 2.05
C LEU A 37 18.19 12.62 1.54
N LYS A 38 19.31 13.30 1.76
CA LYS A 38 19.57 14.62 1.17
C LYS A 38 19.56 14.54 -0.36
N LYS A 39 20.30 13.58 -0.92
CA LYS A 39 20.42 13.42 -2.38
C LYS A 39 19.09 13.00 -3.03
N LEU A 40 18.25 12.25 -2.31
CA LEU A 40 16.89 11.91 -2.73
C LEU A 40 16.06 13.17 -3.02
N PHE A 41 16.11 14.17 -2.14
CA PHE A 41 15.38 15.43 -2.34
C PHE A 41 16.05 16.32 -3.39
N GLU A 42 17.39 16.42 -3.41
CA GLU A 42 18.12 17.17 -4.45
C GLU A 42 17.78 16.69 -5.86
N ASP A 43 17.72 15.36 -6.06
CA ASP A 43 17.49 14.76 -7.37
C ASP A 43 16.01 14.41 -7.62
N SER A 44 15.10 14.77 -6.71
CA SER A 44 13.70 14.30 -6.70
C SER A 44 12.95 14.57 -8.00
N GLY A 45 13.26 15.67 -8.71
CA GLY A 45 12.67 16.00 -10.01
C GLY A 45 13.15 15.13 -11.18
N THR A 46 14.27 14.42 -11.01
CA THR A 46 14.87 13.52 -12.03
C THR A 46 14.75 12.04 -11.68
N ILE A 47 14.41 11.74 -10.41
CA ILE A 47 14.14 10.39 -9.94
C ILE A 47 12.72 10.02 -10.36
N ARG A 48 12.58 8.90 -11.07
CA ARG A 48 11.27 8.36 -11.44
C ARG A 48 10.58 7.74 -10.23
N LYS A 49 11.30 6.94 -9.44
CA LYS A 49 10.77 6.28 -8.22
C LYS A 49 11.88 5.74 -7.32
N ILE A 50 11.54 5.49 -6.06
CA ILE A 50 12.31 4.60 -5.18
C ILE A 50 12.22 3.17 -5.75
N HIS A 51 13.32 2.41 -5.68
CA HIS A 51 13.44 1.11 -6.32
C HIS A 51 14.40 0.17 -5.56
N ALA A 52 14.02 -0.20 -4.33
CA ALA A 52 14.72 -1.12 -3.46
C ALA A 52 14.56 -2.61 -3.86
N GLY A 53 13.76 -2.90 -4.89
CA GLY A 53 13.52 -4.25 -5.40
C GLY A 53 12.39 -5.01 -4.68
N ASP A 54 11.69 -4.34 -3.78
CA ASP A 54 10.51 -4.84 -3.06
C ASP A 54 9.56 -3.66 -2.77
N ALA A 55 8.28 -3.82 -3.13
CA ALA A 55 7.29 -2.75 -3.04
C ALA A 55 7.02 -2.31 -1.59
N THR A 56 7.08 -3.22 -0.62
CA THR A 56 6.85 -2.87 0.79
C THR A 56 7.95 -1.98 1.33
N THR A 57 9.19 -2.28 0.97
CA THR A 57 10.37 -1.48 1.32
C THR A 57 10.34 -0.13 0.62
N ASP A 58 9.96 -0.08 -0.67
CA ASP A 58 9.79 1.17 -1.41
C ASP A 58 8.78 2.10 -0.71
N VAL A 59 7.61 1.57 -0.33
CA VAL A 59 6.55 2.33 0.34
C VAL A 59 6.93 2.75 1.76
N ALA A 60 7.66 1.91 2.50
CA ALA A 60 8.13 2.26 3.84
C ALA A 60 9.15 3.42 3.80
N ILE A 61 10.07 3.41 2.83
CA ILE A 61 11.02 4.53 2.61
C ILE A 61 10.28 5.78 2.13
N LEU A 62 9.31 5.62 1.21
CA LEU A 62 8.46 6.72 0.76
C LEU A 62 7.75 7.39 1.94
N GLY A 63 7.22 6.60 2.88
CA GLY A 63 6.62 7.11 4.12
C GLY A 63 7.57 8.00 4.93
N VAL A 64 8.83 7.59 5.11
CA VAL A 64 9.86 8.43 5.78
C VAL A 64 10.08 9.73 5.02
N ALA A 65 10.25 9.68 3.70
CA ALA A 65 10.49 10.86 2.88
C ALA A 65 9.27 11.82 2.87
N THR A 66 8.05 11.29 2.79
CA THR A 66 6.81 12.07 2.87
C THR A 66 6.69 12.80 4.21
N VAL A 67 7.05 12.13 5.31
CA VAL A 67 7.00 12.74 6.65
C VAL A 67 8.06 13.82 6.82
N VAL A 68 9.27 13.62 6.28
CA VAL A 68 10.29 14.67 6.25
C VAL A 68 9.79 15.89 5.48
N LEU A 69 9.19 15.71 4.30
CA LEU A 69 8.63 16.80 3.52
C LEU A 69 7.51 17.52 4.28
N PHE A 70 6.55 16.77 4.85
CA PHE A 70 5.45 17.35 5.63
C PHE A 70 5.96 18.21 6.79
N ARG A 71 6.92 17.69 7.56
CA ARG A 71 7.45 18.39 8.73
C ARG A 71 8.29 19.59 8.34
N ALA A 72 9.07 19.49 7.27
CA ALA A 72 9.83 20.62 6.73
C ALA A 72 8.89 21.78 6.35
N ILE A 73 7.82 21.52 5.60
CA ILE A 73 6.79 22.53 5.25
C ILE A 73 6.19 23.15 6.51
N LEU A 74 5.78 22.31 7.46
CA LEU A 74 5.06 22.76 8.65
C LEU A 74 5.92 23.64 9.56
N THR A 75 7.23 23.36 9.64
CA THR A 75 8.18 24.12 10.48
C THR A 75 8.67 25.40 9.84
N ASP A 76 8.60 25.52 8.51
CA ASP A 76 8.92 26.75 7.80
C ASP A 76 7.68 27.66 7.68
N SER A 77 7.72 28.84 8.30
CA SER A 77 6.58 29.75 8.31
C SER A 77 6.24 30.35 6.94
N GLY A 78 7.24 30.51 6.07
CA GLY A 78 7.07 31.05 4.72
C GLY A 78 6.39 30.04 3.82
N GLU A 79 6.93 28.82 3.76
CA GLU A 79 6.40 27.72 2.96
C GLU A 79 4.99 27.31 3.42
N TYR A 80 4.78 27.16 4.73
CA TYR A 80 3.43 26.93 5.27
C TYR A 80 2.46 28.06 4.90
N GLY A 81 2.89 29.32 5.02
CA GLY A 81 2.04 30.49 4.76
C GLY A 81 1.63 30.59 3.30
N GLU A 82 2.54 30.32 2.38
CA GLU A 82 2.26 30.27 0.96
C GLU A 82 1.35 29.08 0.60
N LEU A 83 1.62 27.87 1.11
CA LEU A 83 0.75 26.71 0.91
C LEU A 83 -0.67 26.93 1.45
N TYR A 84 -0.80 27.62 2.59
CA TYR A 84 -2.10 27.95 3.17
C TYR A 84 -2.89 28.96 2.32
N THR A 85 -2.21 29.94 1.71
CA THR A 85 -2.86 31.03 0.96
C THR A 85 -3.08 30.72 -0.51
N SER A 86 -2.12 30.05 -1.16
CA SER A 86 -2.17 29.70 -2.57
C SER A 86 -1.59 28.30 -2.82
N PRO A 87 -2.34 27.23 -2.47
CA PRO A 87 -1.82 25.87 -2.51
C PRO A 87 -1.38 25.43 -3.91
N LYS A 88 -2.12 25.79 -4.96
CA LYS A 88 -1.77 25.44 -6.34
C LYS A 88 -0.46 26.09 -6.79
N ASN A 89 -0.26 27.37 -6.48
CA ASN A 89 0.98 28.07 -6.82
C ASN A 89 2.16 27.50 -6.05
N TRP A 90 1.98 27.22 -4.76
CA TRP A 90 3.02 26.60 -3.95
C TRP A 90 3.44 25.23 -4.52
N ILE A 91 2.47 24.36 -4.81
CA ILE A 91 2.68 23.05 -5.42
C ILE A 91 3.41 23.19 -6.76
N GLN A 92 2.98 24.11 -7.63
CA GLN A 92 3.64 24.36 -8.92
C GLN A 92 5.08 24.84 -8.74
N GLY A 93 5.33 25.71 -7.75
CA GLY A 93 6.67 26.17 -7.40
C GLY A 93 7.58 25.01 -6.99
N VAL A 94 7.12 24.11 -6.11
CA VAL A 94 7.89 22.93 -5.70
C VAL A 94 8.11 21.96 -6.87
N ARG A 95 7.11 21.79 -7.75
CA ARG A 95 7.23 20.94 -8.96
C ARG A 95 8.26 21.44 -9.97
N SER A 96 8.59 22.72 -9.98
CA SER A 96 9.63 23.27 -10.87
C SER A 96 10.99 22.61 -10.68
N GLY A 97 11.24 22.02 -9.50
CA GLY A 97 12.49 21.35 -9.18
C GLY A 97 13.66 22.30 -8.93
N ASP A 98 13.40 23.60 -8.73
CA ASP A 98 14.43 24.57 -8.34
C ASP A 98 15.01 24.19 -6.96
N PRO A 99 16.32 23.93 -6.84
CA PRO A 99 16.96 23.60 -5.57
C PRO A 99 16.75 24.66 -4.48
N GLU A 100 16.68 25.95 -4.83
CA GLU A 100 16.41 27.02 -3.87
C GLU A 100 15.01 26.88 -3.26
N ARG A 101 14.05 26.40 -4.06
CA ARG A 101 12.68 26.15 -3.60
C ARG A 101 12.58 24.96 -2.65
N LEU A 102 13.57 24.08 -2.61
CA LEU A 102 13.61 22.91 -1.71
C LEU A 102 14.46 23.16 -0.46
N LYS A 103 15.01 24.36 -0.28
CA LYS A 103 15.93 24.69 0.82
C LYS A 103 15.38 24.36 2.20
N PHE A 104 14.08 24.62 2.44
CA PHE A 104 13.41 24.35 3.70
C PHE A 104 13.50 22.87 4.14
N ILE A 105 13.61 21.93 3.18
CA ILE A 105 13.81 20.51 3.45
C ILE A 105 15.22 20.25 3.98
N PHE A 106 16.23 20.88 3.37
CA PHE A 106 17.62 20.72 3.80
C PHE A 106 17.87 21.34 5.18
N ASP A 107 17.28 22.51 5.46
CA ASP A 107 17.32 23.15 6.77
C ASP A 107 16.69 22.24 7.86
N TYR A 108 15.58 21.56 7.52
CA TYR A 108 14.96 20.57 8.40
C TYR A 108 15.85 19.34 8.64
N LEU A 109 16.45 18.78 7.58
CA LEU A 109 17.35 17.63 7.69
C LEU A 109 18.61 17.96 8.50
N GLU A 110 19.19 19.16 8.31
CA GLU A 110 20.34 19.63 9.07
C GLU A 110 20.00 19.77 10.57
N LYS A 111 18.83 20.34 10.88
CA LYS A 111 18.35 20.47 12.27
C LYS A 111 18.23 19.14 12.99
N TYR A 112 17.78 18.09 12.28
CA TYR A 112 17.54 16.77 12.87
C TYR A 112 18.61 15.73 12.55
N GLN A 113 19.74 16.11 11.93
CA GLN A 113 20.77 15.17 11.46
C GLN A 113 21.25 14.18 12.53
N ASN A 114 21.36 14.62 13.79
CA ASN A 114 21.79 13.80 14.93
C ASN A 114 20.77 12.70 15.31
N ARG A 115 19.59 12.70 14.70
CA ARG A 115 18.53 11.69 14.90
C ARG A 115 18.45 10.68 13.77
N PHE A 116 19.27 10.85 12.74
CA PHE A 116 19.34 10.00 11.54
C PHE A 116 20.60 9.15 11.48
N ASP A 117 21.45 9.14 12.51
CA ASP A 117 22.53 8.16 12.62
C ASP A 117 21.98 6.80 13.05
N LEU A 118 22.26 5.77 12.25
CA LEU A 118 21.81 4.40 12.47
C LEU A 118 22.40 3.79 13.75
N PHE A 119 23.55 4.28 14.22
CA PHE A 119 24.29 3.74 15.37
C PHE A 119 24.59 4.79 16.44
N ASP A 120 23.82 5.88 16.50
CA ASP A 120 23.92 6.85 17.59
C ASP A 120 23.82 6.14 18.96
N ALA A 121 24.65 6.56 19.92
CA ALA A 121 24.79 5.89 21.20
C ALA A 121 23.54 6.02 22.09
N GLU A 122 22.75 7.09 21.91
CA GLU A 122 21.56 7.39 22.73
C GLU A 122 20.27 7.32 21.93
N ARG A 123 20.29 7.75 20.68
CA ARG A 123 19.13 7.94 19.81
C ARG A 123 19.34 7.36 18.41
N PRO A 124 19.70 6.06 18.30
CA PRO A 124 19.88 5.43 17.00
C PRO A 124 18.56 5.51 16.22
N PHE A 125 18.66 5.84 14.93
CA PHE A 125 17.49 6.05 14.08
C PHE A 125 16.52 4.86 14.17
N MET A 126 15.26 5.13 14.54
CA MET A 126 14.15 4.16 14.66
C MET A 126 14.45 2.89 15.48
N GLN A 127 15.35 3.00 16.46
CA GLN A 127 15.82 1.91 17.31
C GLN A 127 15.79 2.30 18.79
N VAL A 128 15.99 1.30 19.66
CA VAL A 128 16.17 1.50 21.10
C VAL A 128 17.62 1.15 21.46
N ALA A 129 18.38 2.17 21.89
CA ALA A 129 19.84 2.07 22.09
C ALA A 129 20.25 0.97 23.09
N ASP A 130 19.49 0.83 24.18
CA ASP A 130 19.78 -0.08 25.29
C ASP A 130 18.97 -1.38 25.22
N LEU A 131 18.30 -1.69 24.10
CA LEU A 131 17.45 -2.87 23.99
C LEU A 131 18.24 -4.16 24.22
N HIS A 132 17.76 -4.99 25.15
CA HIS A 132 18.35 -6.29 25.45
C HIS A 132 17.29 -7.26 26.03
N THR A 133 17.57 -8.56 25.91
CA THR A 133 16.82 -9.62 26.61
C THR A 133 17.50 -9.95 27.93
N SER A 134 16.82 -10.67 28.82
CA SER A 134 17.41 -11.10 30.10
C SER A 134 18.64 -12.01 29.95
N LYS A 135 18.81 -12.64 28.79
CA LYS A 135 19.97 -13.48 28.44
C LYS A 135 20.98 -12.76 27.54
N CYS A 136 20.74 -11.48 27.20
CA CYS A 136 21.52 -10.72 26.23
C CYS A 136 21.69 -11.45 24.88
N GLU A 137 20.68 -12.22 24.47
CA GLU A 137 20.73 -12.98 23.22
C GLU A 137 20.63 -12.04 22.01
N VAL A 138 21.50 -12.26 21.03
CA VAL A 138 21.49 -11.60 19.71
C VAL A 138 20.98 -12.59 18.67
N LYS A 139 20.03 -12.18 17.84
CA LYS A 139 19.45 -13.02 16.77
C LYS A 139 20.11 -12.71 15.43
N PRO A 140 20.09 -13.66 14.46
CA PRO A 140 20.63 -13.41 13.13
C PRO A 140 19.84 -12.32 12.39
N VAL A 141 20.52 -11.62 11.48
CA VAL A 141 19.95 -10.55 10.65
C VAL A 141 18.78 -10.98 9.77
N SER A 142 18.63 -12.29 9.51
CA SER A 142 17.47 -12.84 8.80
C SER A 142 16.13 -12.44 9.42
N ARG A 143 16.09 -12.17 10.74
CA ARG A 143 14.90 -11.67 11.45
C ARG A 143 14.40 -10.31 10.97
N LEU A 144 15.21 -9.55 10.22
CA LEU A 144 14.79 -8.30 9.60
C LEU A 144 14.12 -8.49 8.23
N VAL A 145 14.26 -9.67 7.63
CA VAL A 145 13.70 -9.97 6.32
C VAL A 145 12.32 -10.61 6.51
N LEU A 146 11.28 -9.95 6.01
CA LEU A 146 9.87 -10.32 6.23
C LEU A 146 9.52 -11.75 5.75
N ASP A 147 10.21 -12.24 4.72
CA ASP A 147 9.97 -13.53 4.06
C ASP A 147 10.97 -14.64 4.50
N SER A 148 11.74 -14.42 5.56
CA SER A 148 12.79 -15.35 6.00
C SER A 148 12.28 -16.67 6.62
N GLU A 149 10.99 -16.74 6.97
CA GLU A 149 10.36 -17.90 7.63
C GLU A 149 9.50 -18.72 6.65
N SER A 150 9.47 -18.39 5.34
CA SER A 150 8.76 -19.18 4.33
C SER A 150 9.66 -20.30 3.77
N GLU A 151 9.07 -21.48 3.51
CA GLU A 151 9.80 -22.66 3.01
C GLU A 151 10.45 -22.44 1.63
N TYR A 152 10.04 -21.41 0.89
CA TYR A 152 10.46 -21.13 -0.49
C TYR A 152 11.73 -20.26 -0.59
N PHE A 153 12.23 -19.68 0.51
CA PHE A 153 13.30 -18.67 0.47
C PHE A 153 14.73 -19.19 0.70
N SER A 154 14.94 -20.51 0.70
CA SER A 154 16.27 -21.13 0.83
C SER A 154 17.27 -20.77 -0.30
N MET A 155 16.86 -20.03 -1.34
CA MET A 155 17.70 -19.65 -2.48
C MET A 155 18.34 -18.24 -2.42
N ARG A 156 17.87 -17.30 -1.58
CA ARG A 156 18.59 -16.03 -1.36
C ARG A 156 19.71 -16.24 -0.34
N ALA A 157 20.79 -16.85 -0.84
CA ALA A 157 22.17 -16.92 -0.36
C ALA A 157 22.41 -17.03 1.16
N GLU A 158 23.05 -18.12 1.58
CA GLU A 158 23.63 -18.35 2.93
C GLU A 158 24.38 -17.12 3.51
N GLN A 159 24.90 -16.22 2.67
CA GLN A 159 25.59 -14.99 3.10
C GLN A 159 24.66 -13.86 3.56
N THR A 160 23.48 -13.66 2.97
CA THR A 160 22.53 -12.60 3.38
C THR A 160 21.88 -12.91 4.73
N LEU A 161 21.90 -14.19 5.14
CA LEU A 161 21.45 -14.66 6.45
C LEU A 161 22.47 -14.41 7.57
N THR A 162 23.74 -14.13 7.24
CA THR A 162 24.83 -13.97 8.23
C THR A 162 25.18 -12.52 8.52
N SER A 163 25.13 -11.60 7.55
CA SER A 163 25.34 -10.16 7.79
C SER A 163 24.79 -9.26 6.69
N LEU A 164 24.43 -8.02 7.04
CA LEU A 164 23.96 -6.98 6.12
C LEU A 164 24.92 -5.79 6.08
N ASN A 165 25.01 -5.11 4.94
CA ASN A 165 25.64 -3.79 4.96
C ASN A 165 24.72 -2.76 5.65
N TYR A 166 25.26 -1.62 6.08
CA TYR A 166 24.49 -0.62 6.83
C TYR A 166 23.30 -0.04 6.05
N ALA A 167 23.46 0.15 4.74
CA ALA A 167 22.39 0.60 3.87
C ALA A 167 21.23 -0.41 3.78
N GLU A 168 21.51 -1.70 3.66
CA GLU A 168 20.53 -2.78 3.68
C GLU A 168 19.82 -2.87 5.03
N ALA A 169 20.58 -2.81 6.13
CA ALA A 169 20.03 -2.85 7.47
C ALA A 169 19.09 -1.67 7.73
N ALA A 170 19.43 -0.47 7.27
CA ALA A 170 18.57 0.71 7.36
C ALA A 170 17.24 0.51 6.60
N ARG A 171 17.28 -0.04 5.39
CA ARG A 171 16.06 -0.35 4.62
C ARG A 171 15.17 -1.34 5.34
N TYR A 172 15.72 -2.48 5.77
CA TYR A 172 14.92 -3.49 6.46
C TYR A 172 14.42 -3.03 7.82
N LEU A 173 15.17 -2.18 8.53
CA LEU A 173 14.69 -1.56 9.77
C LEU A 173 13.39 -0.79 9.54
N VAL A 174 13.35 0.09 8.53
CA VAL A 174 12.14 0.87 8.19
C VAL A 174 11.01 -0.06 7.75
N THR A 175 11.32 -1.09 6.95
CA THR A 175 10.34 -2.10 6.49
C THR A 175 9.72 -2.89 7.66
N VAL A 176 10.52 -3.36 8.62
CA VAL A 176 10.05 -4.11 9.79
C VAL A 176 9.16 -3.26 10.69
N GLN A 177 9.48 -1.98 10.87
CA GLN A 177 8.62 -1.06 11.62
C GLN A 177 7.23 -0.92 10.96
N ALA A 178 7.17 -0.97 9.63
CA ALA A 178 5.95 -0.80 8.85
C ALA A 178 5.13 -2.11 8.68
N TYR A 179 5.77 -3.26 8.45
CA TYR A 179 5.13 -4.46 7.90
C TYR A 179 5.39 -5.77 8.68
N ASP A 180 6.10 -5.77 9.81
CA ASP A 180 6.43 -7.01 10.51
C ASP A 180 5.18 -7.81 10.97
N TYR A 181 5.28 -9.14 10.92
CA TYR A 181 4.21 -10.08 11.25
C TYR A 181 3.93 -10.16 12.75
N SER A 182 2.76 -10.66 13.13
CA SER A 182 2.22 -10.75 14.50
C SER A 182 2.58 -12.07 15.21
N GLY A 183 3.85 -12.47 15.17
CA GLY A 183 4.34 -13.67 15.87
C GLY A 183 4.86 -13.38 17.28
N ILE A 184 5.28 -14.43 17.99
CA ILE A 184 5.98 -14.29 19.27
C ILE A 184 7.33 -13.61 19.02
N LYS A 185 7.59 -12.50 19.71
CA LYS A 185 8.84 -11.74 19.62
C LYS A 185 9.71 -11.94 20.87
N SER A 186 10.95 -11.50 20.79
CA SER A 186 11.88 -11.55 21.93
C SER A 186 11.35 -10.67 23.07
N GLY A 187 11.46 -11.14 24.32
CA GLY A 187 11.05 -10.35 25.48
C GLY A 187 12.15 -9.37 25.89
N ALA A 188 11.94 -8.09 25.62
CA ALA A 188 12.84 -7.02 26.03
C ALA A 188 12.73 -6.74 27.54
N VAL A 189 13.87 -6.56 28.20
CA VAL A 189 13.92 -6.11 29.60
C VAL A 189 13.34 -4.69 29.67
N GLY A 190 12.43 -4.45 30.60
CA GLY A 190 11.73 -3.18 30.75
C GLY A 190 10.36 -3.11 30.06
N ASP A 191 10.00 -4.07 29.20
CA ASP A 191 8.64 -4.15 28.66
C ASP A 191 7.69 -4.84 29.67
N PRO A 192 6.67 -4.14 30.21
CA PRO A 192 5.75 -4.69 31.22
C PRO A 192 4.88 -5.84 30.70
N ARG A 193 4.83 -6.07 29.38
CA ARG A 193 4.01 -7.11 28.74
C ARG A 193 4.73 -8.46 28.64
N VAL A 194 6.03 -8.48 28.92
CA VAL A 194 6.86 -9.69 28.75
C VAL A 194 6.51 -10.76 29.78
N LYS A 195 6.30 -11.99 29.31
CA LYS A 195 6.04 -13.17 30.14
C LYS A 195 6.96 -14.30 29.72
N GLY A 196 7.70 -14.86 30.66
CA GLY A 196 8.65 -15.96 30.39
C GLY A 196 9.75 -15.62 29.37
N GLY A 197 10.18 -14.35 29.31
CA GLY A 197 11.19 -13.87 28.36
C GLY A 197 10.67 -13.72 26.92
N ARG A 198 9.35 -13.72 26.71
CA ARG A 198 8.72 -13.58 25.39
C ARG A 198 7.75 -12.40 25.35
N GLY A 199 7.71 -11.72 24.21
CA GLY A 199 6.66 -10.76 23.84
C GLY A 199 5.58 -11.48 23.04
N TYR A 200 4.35 -11.51 23.55
CA TYR A 200 3.22 -12.16 22.87
C TYR A 200 2.63 -11.25 21.78
N PRO A 201 1.98 -11.81 20.75
CA PRO A 201 1.45 -11.05 19.61
C PRO A 201 0.65 -9.79 19.98
N ILE A 202 0.97 -8.66 19.35
CA ILE A 202 0.23 -7.38 19.48
C ILE A 202 -0.42 -6.90 18.17
N GLY A 203 -0.34 -7.70 17.10
CA GLY A 203 -0.73 -7.32 15.75
C GLY A 203 0.47 -7.12 14.82
N VAL A 204 0.16 -6.99 13.53
CA VAL A 204 1.14 -6.68 12.48
C VAL A 204 1.54 -5.20 12.53
N GLY A 205 2.59 -4.83 11.81
CA GLY A 205 2.93 -3.43 11.59
C GLY A 205 1.80 -2.67 10.90
N TRP A 206 1.68 -1.36 11.15
CA TRP A 206 0.57 -0.55 10.65
C TRP A 206 0.39 -0.68 9.13
N TYR A 207 1.46 -0.58 8.34
CA TYR A 207 1.33 -0.63 6.88
C TYR A 207 0.85 -2.02 6.44
N GLY A 208 1.28 -3.08 7.13
CA GLY A 208 0.80 -4.44 6.92
C GLY A 208 -0.69 -4.63 7.18
N ALA A 209 -1.27 -3.85 8.08
CA ALA A 209 -2.71 -3.89 8.38
C ALA A 209 -3.57 -3.08 7.39
N THR A 210 -2.96 -2.50 6.35
CA THR A 210 -3.61 -1.58 5.41
C THR A 210 -3.34 -1.96 3.95
N GLY A 211 -4.23 -1.54 3.05
CA GLY A 211 -3.99 -1.55 1.60
C GLY A 211 -3.54 -0.16 1.15
N LYS A 212 -2.23 0.00 0.94
CA LYS A 212 -1.62 1.28 0.55
C LYS A 212 -1.96 1.62 -0.89
N ILE A 213 -2.26 2.89 -1.13
CA ILE A 213 -2.55 3.47 -2.43
C ILE A 213 -1.54 4.59 -2.68
N ILE A 214 -0.65 4.39 -3.65
CA ILE A 214 0.39 5.36 -4.00
C ILE A 214 0.07 5.94 -5.38
N VAL A 215 -0.04 7.26 -5.47
CA VAL A 215 -0.18 7.98 -6.75
C VAL A 215 1.20 8.46 -7.20
N HIS A 216 1.67 7.94 -8.32
CA HIS A 216 3.00 8.22 -8.87
C HIS A 216 2.94 9.35 -9.89
N GLY A 217 3.54 10.48 -9.58
CA GLY A 217 3.69 11.56 -10.57
C GLY A 217 4.76 11.24 -11.63
N GLU A 218 5.11 12.24 -12.44
CA GLU A 218 6.16 12.08 -13.46
C GLU A 218 7.54 11.80 -12.85
N ASN A 219 7.74 12.27 -11.62
CA ASN A 219 8.95 12.09 -10.82
C ASN A 219 8.62 11.94 -9.33
N LEU A 220 9.66 11.79 -8.51
CA LEU A 220 9.54 11.60 -7.07
C LEU A 220 9.00 12.86 -6.36
N THR A 221 9.34 14.07 -6.83
CA THR A 221 8.79 15.32 -6.28
C THR A 221 7.26 15.30 -6.34
N GLU A 222 6.70 14.98 -7.50
CA GLU A 222 5.24 14.90 -7.66
C GLU A 222 4.64 13.77 -6.83
N THR A 223 5.28 12.60 -6.81
CA THR A 223 4.85 11.45 -5.99
C THR A 223 4.77 11.81 -4.51
N LEU A 224 5.77 12.51 -3.98
CA LEU A 224 5.79 12.98 -2.60
C LEU A 224 4.67 13.99 -2.32
N LEU A 225 4.43 14.92 -3.24
CA LEU A 225 3.34 15.91 -3.11
C LEU A 225 1.97 15.22 -3.05
N TYR A 226 1.73 14.20 -3.87
CA TYR A 226 0.48 13.43 -3.80
C TYR A 226 0.30 12.70 -2.46
N CYS A 227 1.38 12.27 -1.80
CA CYS A 227 1.31 11.53 -0.55
C CYS A 227 1.03 12.41 0.70
N ILE A 228 1.05 13.75 0.58
CA ILE A 228 0.81 14.67 1.70
C ILE A 228 -0.68 14.77 2.01
N ASP A 229 -1.05 14.64 3.29
CA ASP A 229 -2.38 15.05 3.75
C ASP A 229 -2.43 16.56 4.02
N TYR A 230 -2.86 17.33 3.01
CA TYR A 230 -2.99 18.78 3.14
C TYR A 230 -4.08 19.23 4.13
N GLU A 231 -5.13 18.43 4.37
CA GLU A 231 -6.16 18.77 5.34
C GLU A 231 -5.59 18.68 6.76
N GLN A 232 -4.83 17.62 7.06
CA GLN A 232 -4.11 17.50 8.32
C GLN A 232 -3.03 18.59 8.46
N LEU A 233 -2.23 18.83 7.43
CA LEU A 233 -1.14 19.82 7.44
C LEU A 233 -1.65 21.22 7.77
N LEU A 234 -2.73 21.65 7.11
CA LEU A 234 -3.29 22.99 7.22
C LEU A 234 -4.39 23.11 8.28
N ASN A 235 -4.53 22.09 9.15
CA ASN A 235 -5.56 22.09 10.18
C ASN A 235 -5.28 23.12 11.27
N VAL A 236 -6.15 24.12 11.38
CA VAL A 236 -6.03 25.24 12.33
C VAL A 236 -7.29 25.32 13.18
N GLU A 237 -7.11 25.28 14.49
CA GLU A 237 -8.17 25.55 15.46
C GLU A 237 -8.11 27.01 15.92
N ARG A 238 -9.26 27.66 16.11
CA ARG A 238 -9.35 29.01 16.68
C ARG A 238 -9.70 28.93 18.17
N VAL A 239 -8.74 29.23 19.03
CA VAL A 239 -8.93 29.27 20.49
C VAL A 239 -8.61 30.67 21.00
N ARG A 240 -9.59 31.31 21.66
CA ARG A 240 -9.46 32.67 22.23
C ARG A 240 -8.91 33.70 21.23
N GLY A 241 -9.35 33.64 19.98
CA GLY A 241 -8.94 34.55 18.91
C GLY A 241 -7.54 34.29 18.34
N LYS A 242 -6.84 33.24 18.77
CA LYS A 242 -5.56 32.82 18.20
C LYS A 242 -5.73 31.56 17.36
N ASN A 243 -5.05 31.54 16.21
CA ASN A 243 -4.95 30.36 15.36
C ASN A 243 -3.91 29.41 15.96
N HIS A 244 -4.31 28.17 16.25
CA HIS A 244 -3.44 27.10 16.72
C HIS A 244 -3.32 26.02 15.64
N ARG A 245 -2.10 25.77 15.16
CA ARG A 245 -1.85 24.74 14.15
C ARG A 245 -1.82 23.38 14.84
N LEU A 246 -2.85 22.55 14.61
CA LEU A 246 -2.95 21.25 15.27
C LEU A 246 -1.85 20.29 14.82
N ALA A 247 -1.45 20.36 13.55
CA ALA A 247 -0.38 19.54 12.97
C ALA A 247 0.98 19.67 13.70
N LEU A 248 1.22 20.76 14.45
CA LEU A 248 2.46 20.91 15.23
C LEU A 248 2.63 19.82 16.30
N GLN A 249 1.52 19.22 16.75
CA GLN A 249 1.52 18.14 17.73
C GLN A 249 1.87 16.78 17.10
N ASP A 250 1.64 16.62 15.79
CA ASP A 250 1.96 15.41 15.03
C ASP A 250 3.47 15.32 14.76
N LYS A 251 4.19 14.65 15.66
CA LYS A 251 5.65 14.49 15.61
C LYS A 251 6.03 13.08 15.13
N PRO A 252 6.92 12.95 14.13
CA PRO A 252 7.52 11.65 13.83
C PRO A 252 8.46 11.21 14.94
N VAL A 253 8.84 9.93 14.93
CA VAL A 253 9.69 9.32 15.95
C VAL A 253 10.98 10.09 16.23
N TRP A 254 11.65 10.62 15.21
CA TRP A 254 12.92 11.35 15.36
C TRP A 254 12.75 12.78 15.91
N GLU A 255 11.54 13.33 15.96
CA GLU A 255 11.26 14.63 16.59
C GLU A 255 10.81 14.51 18.05
N ARG A 256 10.60 13.29 18.55
CA ARG A 256 10.22 13.08 19.95
C ARG A 256 11.32 13.57 20.88
N GLU A 257 10.88 14.19 21.98
CA GLU A 257 11.76 14.78 23.00
C GLU A 257 12.54 13.70 23.75
N LEU A 258 11.87 12.60 24.10
CA LEU A 258 12.48 11.43 24.73
C LEU A 258 12.67 10.30 23.71
N PRO A 259 13.76 9.52 23.80
CA PRO A 259 13.92 8.32 22.98
C PRO A 259 12.91 7.25 23.40
N ASP A 260 12.57 6.37 22.46
CA ASP A 260 11.77 5.20 22.78
C ASP A 260 12.58 4.23 23.66
N THR A 261 11.90 3.54 24.57
CA THR A 261 12.48 2.49 25.42
C THR A 261 11.90 1.13 25.03
N ALA A 262 12.29 0.07 25.75
CA ALA A 262 11.67 -1.25 25.59
C ALA A 262 10.15 -1.24 25.85
N ALA A 263 9.65 -0.37 26.73
CA ALA A 263 8.24 -0.28 27.05
C ALA A 263 7.42 0.40 25.93
N PRO A 264 6.13 0.04 25.75
CA PRO A 264 5.23 0.79 24.88
C PRO A 264 5.02 2.20 25.43
N ARG A 265 4.82 3.19 24.57
CA ARG A 265 4.64 4.60 24.97
C ARG A 265 3.41 4.85 25.84
N ALA A 266 2.39 4.01 25.69
CA ALA A 266 1.19 4.06 26.53
C ALA A 266 1.48 3.68 27.99
N TYR A 267 2.65 3.09 28.29
CA TYR A 267 3.07 2.79 29.65
C TYR A 267 3.74 4.01 30.29
N THR A 268 3.08 4.61 31.28
CA THR A 268 3.56 5.80 32.00
C THR A 268 4.21 5.47 33.36
N GLY A 269 4.60 4.21 33.58
CA GLY A 269 5.12 3.70 34.84
C GLY A 269 4.07 3.06 35.74
N GLY A 270 4.48 2.62 36.94
CA GLY A 270 3.62 1.94 37.90
C GLY A 270 3.94 0.44 38.04
N ASP A 271 2.97 -0.34 38.50
CA ASP A 271 3.10 -1.80 38.68
C ASP A 271 2.92 -2.52 37.33
N PRO A 272 3.98 -3.15 36.77
CA PRO A 272 3.90 -3.83 35.48
C PRO A 272 2.84 -4.93 35.42
N THR A 273 2.54 -5.58 36.56
CA THR A 273 1.59 -6.69 36.62
C THR A 273 0.15 -6.25 36.39
N LYS A 274 -0.14 -4.96 36.57
CA LYS A 274 -1.45 -4.34 36.39
C LYS A 274 -1.59 -3.62 35.05
N TYR A 275 -0.51 -3.50 34.30
CA TYR A 275 -0.53 -2.80 33.01
C TYR A 275 -1.40 -3.55 32.00
N LYS A 276 -2.28 -2.81 31.33
CA LYS A 276 -3.08 -3.28 30.20
C LYS A 276 -2.68 -2.47 28.98
N ASP A 277 -2.21 -3.18 27.96
CA ASP A 277 -1.77 -2.56 26.70
C ASP A 277 -2.98 -2.19 25.84
N GLU A 278 -3.47 -0.97 26.05
CA GLU A 278 -4.56 -0.38 25.32
C GLU A 278 -4.04 0.36 24.08
N PRO A 279 -4.64 0.13 22.89
CA PRO A 279 -4.23 0.80 21.67
C PRO A 279 -4.50 2.30 21.75
N THR A 280 -3.56 3.11 21.28
CA THR A 280 -3.73 4.56 21.19
C THR A 280 -3.86 5.02 19.73
N PRO A 281 -4.70 6.03 19.45
CA PRO A 281 -4.72 6.66 18.14
C PRO A 281 -3.41 7.42 17.91
N ALA A 282 -2.93 7.42 16.67
CA ALA A 282 -1.90 8.35 16.26
C ALA A 282 -2.43 9.78 16.24
N THR A 283 -1.55 10.74 16.50
CA THR A 283 -1.84 12.18 16.50
C THR A 283 -2.12 12.68 15.08
N GLY A 284 -1.43 12.13 14.08
CA GLY A 284 -1.58 12.49 12.67
C GLY A 284 -0.74 11.61 11.75
N MET A 285 -0.59 12.07 10.50
CA MET A 285 0.12 11.32 9.45
C MET A 285 1.61 11.09 9.76
N CYS A 286 2.30 12.04 10.40
CA CYS A 286 3.73 11.91 10.69
C CYS A 286 3.98 10.77 11.68
N GLU A 287 3.18 10.72 12.74
CA GLU A 287 3.29 9.68 13.75
C GLU A 287 2.90 8.31 13.21
N ILE A 288 1.82 8.18 12.43
CA ILE A 288 1.37 6.87 11.93
C ILE A 288 2.28 6.32 10.82
N LEU A 289 2.80 7.18 9.94
CA LEU A 289 3.70 6.75 8.87
C LEU A 289 5.10 6.39 9.39
N THR A 290 5.45 6.83 10.60
CA THR A 290 6.70 6.47 11.30
C THR A 290 6.45 5.67 12.58
N TRP A 291 5.30 5.00 12.65
CA TRP A 291 4.87 4.28 13.84
C TRP A 291 5.88 3.20 14.24
N GLN A 292 6.19 3.15 15.53
CA GLN A 292 7.18 2.21 16.08
C GLN A 292 6.50 0.91 16.48
N SER A 293 6.04 0.14 15.50
CA SER A 293 5.33 -1.14 15.71
C SER A 293 6.22 -2.17 16.42
N ARG A 294 7.54 -2.03 16.31
CA ARG A 294 8.56 -2.88 16.94
C ARG A 294 9.57 -2.02 17.70
N ARG A 295 10.23 -2.64 18.69
CA ARG A 295 11.50 -2.14 19.23
C ARG A 295 12.61 -2.95 18.60
N VAL A 296 13.53 -2.27 17.95
CA VAL A 296 14.63 -2.89 17.21
C VAL A 296 15.96 -2.36 17.73
N ARG A 297 16.98 -3.21 17.73
CA ARG A 297 18.38 -2.83 17.90
C ARG A 297 19.26 -3.64 16.97
N LEU A 298 20.07 -2.95 16.17
CA LEU A 298 21.07 -3.53 15.28
C LEU A 298 22.40 -3.67 16.02
N PHE A 299 23.12 -4.76 15.74
CA PHE A 299 24.44 -5.04 16.31
C PHE A 299 25.50 -4.98 15.20
N PRO A 300 26.26 -3.86 15.11
CA PRO A 300 27.31 -3.71 14.11
C PRO A 300 28.60 -4.41 14.53
N GLU A 301 29.27 -5.02 13.56
CA GLU A 301 30.60 -5.63 13.68
C GLU A 301 31.35 -5.49 12.35
N ASN A 302 32.58 -4.99 12.38
CA ASN A 302 33.45 -4.86 11.20
C ASN A 302 32.80 -4.15 9.99
N GLY A 303 32.05 -3.07 10.21
CA GLY A 303 31.41 -2.30 9.14
C GLY A 303 30.13 -2.92 8.56
N ARG A 304 29.58 -3.93 9.23
CA ARG A 304 28.35 -4.65 8.83
C ARG A 304 27.46 -4.87 10.03
N VAL A 305 26.18 -5.15 9.82
CA VAL A 305 25.29 -5.63 10.88
C VAL A 305 25.33 -7.15 10.87
N THR A 306 25.72 -7.76 11.99
CA THR A 306 25.82 -9.23 12.13
C THR A 306 24.71 -9.80 13.00
N GLY A 307 24.00 -8.95 13.74
CA GLY A 307 22.88 -9.38 14.57
C GLY A 307 21.82 -8.31 14.78
N VAL A 308 20.66 -8.75 15.26
CA VAL A 308 19.52 -7.90 15.57
C VAL A 308 18.77 -8.41 16.80
N LEU A 309 18.06 -7.50 17.47
CA LEU A 309 16.99 -7.83 18.40
C LEU A 309 15.70 -7.15 17.94
N VAL A 310 14.62 -7.91 17.78
CA VAL A 310 13.27 -7.41 17.44
C VAL A 310 12.29 -7.83 18.53
N SER A 311 11.64 -6.83 19.14
CA SER A 311 10.66 -6.95 20.21
C SER A 311 9.38 -6.16 19.89
N ASN A 312 8.31 -6.36 20.67
CA ASN A 312 7.06 -5.62 20.48
C ASN A 312 7.24 -4.12 20.75
N GLY A 313 6.70 -3.28 19.87
CA GLY A 313 6.66 -1.83 20.04
C GLY A 313 5.32 -1.34 20.54
N ASP A 314 4.83 -0.26 19.94
CA ASP A 314 3.58 0.40 20.29
C ASP A 314 2.38 -0.23 19.58
N LYS A 315 1.29 -0.42 20.33
CA LYS A 315 0.02 -0.89 19.80
C LYS A 315 -0.79 0.27 19.25
N TRP A 316 -1.20 0.18 17.99
CA TRP A 316 -1.99 1.20 17.29
C TRP A 316 -3.50 0.94 17.43
N LEU A 317 -4.30 2.01 17.38
CA LEU A 317 -5.76 1.92 17.28
C LEU A 317 -6.19 1.63 15.84
N ASP A 318 -7.00 0.58 15.68
CA ASP A 318 -7.30 -0.04 14.38
C ASP A 318 -8.60 0.42 13.72
N ARG A 319 -9.22 1.49 14.24
CA ARG A 319 -10.54 1.93 13.80
C ARG A 319 -10.69 3.43 13.93
N ASN A 320 -11.40 4.03 12.98
CA ASN A 320 -11.79 5.44 13.01
C ASN A 320 -10.62 6.44 13.23
N THR A 321 -9.38 6.10 12.85
CA THR A 321 -8.21 6.96 13.04
C THR A 321 -8.04 7.97 11.91
N TYR A 322 -8.18 7.55 10.65
CA TYR A 322 -8.12 8.40 9.45
C TYR A 322 -6.83 9.23 9.31
N THR A 323 -5.76 8.87 10.02
CA THR A 323 -4.49 9.61 10.03
C THR A 323 -3.58 9.28 8.85
N ASP A 324 -3.73 8.09 8.26
CA ASP A 324 -2.91 7.63 7.15
C ASP A 324 -3.55 8.01 5.80
N PRO A 325 -2.92 8.91 5.01
CA PRO A 325 -3.52 9.39 3.77
C PRO A 325 -3.53 8.36 2.65
N LEU A 326 -2.74 7.29 2.78
CA LEU A 326 -2.53 6.27 1.76
C LEU A 326 -3.50 5.09 1.89
N THR A 327 -4.44 5.16 2.84
CA THR A 327 -5.27 4.02 3.25
C THR A 327 -6.76 4.34 3.10
N ALA A 328 -7.48 3.46 2.40
CA ALA A 328 -8.95 3.48 2.34
C ALA A 328 -9.55 2.81 3.58
N TYR A 329 -10.81 3.09 3.86
CA TYR A 329 -11.52 2.56 5.04
C TYR A 329 -12.84 1.89 4.65
N ARG A 330 -13.10 0.71 5.19
CA ARG A 330 -14.36 -0.02 4.99
C ARG A 330 -15.30 0.14 6.18
N PHE A 331 -16.58 0.35 5.92
CA PHE A 331 -17.59 0.35 6.98
C PHE A 331 -17.75 -1.07 7.56
N SER A 332 -17.71 -1.19 8.88
CA SER A 332 -17.83 -2.48 9.58
C SER A 332 -19.17 -2.57 10.30
N LYS A 333 -20.16 -3.21 9.65
CA LYS A 333 -21.48 -3.45 10.26
C LYS A 333 -21.37 -4.23 11.57
N ASN A 334 -20.49 -5.23 11.64
CA ASN A 334 -20.35 -6.11 12.81
C ASN A 334 -19.74 -5.42 14.03
N GLN A 335 -18.92 -4.38 13.83
CA GLN A 335 -18.30 -3.63 14.93
C GLN A 335 -19.03 -2.33 15.23
N SER A 336 -20.01 -1.95 14.40
CA SER A 336 -20.82 -0.75 14.60
C SER A 336 -22.00 -1.00 15.52
N THR A 337 -22.37 0.00 16.30
CA THR A 337 -23.64 0.06 17.04
C THR A 337 -24.58 1.09 16.40
N GLN A 338 -25.79 1.26 16.96
CA GLN A 338 -26.73 2.27 16.47
C GLN A 338 -26.23 3.71 16.67
N THR A 339 -25.39 3.94 17.68
CA THR A 339 -24.90 5.27 18.07
C THR A 339 -23.43 5.51 17.73
N HIS A 340 -22.69 4.45 17.38
CA HIS A 340 -21.28 4.54 17.05
C HIS A 340 -20.94 3.68 15.85
N TYR A 341 -20.65 4.33 14.73
CA TYR A 341 -20.25 3.69 13.49
C TYR A 341 -18.73 3.44 13.45
N VAL A 342 -18.34 2.26 12.99
CA VAL A 342 -16.95 1.81 12.96
C VAL A 342 -16.51 1.61 11.52
N TRP A 343 -15.41 2.27 11.17
CA TRP A 343 -14.65 2.03 9.96
C TRP A 343 -13.30 1.44 10.29
N MET A 344 -12.95 0.39 9.56
CA MET A 344 -11.67 -0.28 9.66
C MET A 344 -10.81 0.09 8.46
N PRO A 345 -9.48 0.16 8.59
CA PRO A 345 -8.60 0.18 7.43
C PRO A 345 -8.93 -0.96 6.48
N GLN A 346 -8.91 -0.66 5.18
CA GLN A 346 -9.20 -1.62 4.13
C GLN A 346 -7.88 -2.17 3.58
N THR A 347 -7.69 -3.48 3.70
CA THR A 347 -6.60 -4.22 3.04
C THR A 347 -6.96 -4.47 1.58
N HIS A 348 -5.93 -4.65 0.74
CA HIS A 348 -6.14 -5.18 -0.61
C HIS A 348 -6.52 -6.67 -0.53
N SER A 349 -7.29 -7.14 -1.51
CA SER A 349 -7.69 -8.53 -1.63
C SER A 349 -6.65 -9.28 -2.46
N ALA A 350 -6.16 -10.42 -1.98
CA ALA A 350 -5.24 -11.29 -2.74
C ALA A 350 -5.89 -11.85 -4.02
N GLU A 351 -7.20 -12.15 -3.95
CA GLU A 351 -7.95 -12.57 -5.13
C GLU A 351 -8.35 -11.36 -5.97
N ARG A 352 -8.07 -11.43 -7.27
CA ARG A 352 -8.52 -10.44 -8.27
C ARG A 352 -8.11 -9.02 -7.89
N THR A 353 -6.89 -8.90 -7.37
CA THR A 353 -6.33 -7.68 -6.78
C THR A 353 -6.51 -6.47 -7.69
N LEU A 354 -6.18 -6.60 -8.97
CA LEU A 354 -6.34 -5.53 -9.96
C LEU A 354 -7.80 -5.05 -10.04
N TRP A 355 -8.73 -5.98 -10.24
CA TRP A 355 -10.13 -5.69 -10.48
C TRP A 355 -10.82 -5.10 -9.24
N ARG A 356 -10.63 -5.73 -8.08
CA ARG A 356 -11.18 -5.25 -6.80
C ARG A 356 -10.50 -3.95 -6.36
N GLY A 357 -9.21 -3.82 -6.64
CA GLY A 357 -8.44 -2.61 -6.38
C GLY A 357 -8.91 -1.42 -7.21
N ALA A 358 -9.12 -1.62 -8.51
CA ALA A 358 -9.68 -0.60 -9.40
C ALA A 358 -11.12 -0.20 -9.00
N ASP A 359 -11.98 -1.18 -8.65
CA ASP A 359 -13.33 -0.89 -8.16
C ASP A 359 -13.31 -0.05 -6.87
N ALA A 360 -12.45 -0.42 -5.91
CA ALA A 360 -12.28 0.32 -4.66
C ALA A 360 -11.74 1.74 -4.89
N LEU A 361 -10.79 1.90 -5.82
CA LEU A 361 -10.23 3.20 -6.22
C LEU A 361 -11.30 4.13 -6.81
N LEU A 362 -12.18 3.59 -7.66
CA LEU A 362 -13.23 4.33 -8.37
C LEU A 362 -14.52 4.51 -7.55
N THR A 363 -14.56 3.95 -6.34
CA THR A 363 -15.71 4.08 -5.45
C THR A 363 -15.84 5.53 -4.97
N ARG A 364 -17.04 6.10 -5.11
CA ARG A 364 -17.35 7.48 -4.73
C ARG A 364 -18.18 7.53 -3.46
N LEU A 365 -17.99 8.59 -2.69
CA LEU A 365 -18.82 8.88 -1.53
C LEU A 365 -20.17 9.42 -1.98
N SER A 366 -21.25 8.76 -1.58
CA SER A 366 -22.61 9.26 -1.75
C SER A 366 -23.05 10.04 -0.53
N SER A 367 -23.49 11.29 -0.70
CA SER A 367 -24.01 12.12 0.40
C SER A 367 -25.29 11.55 1.03
N SER A 368 -26.01 10.67 0.32
CA SER A 368 -27.22 10.00 0.82
C SER A 368 -26.94 8.71 1.61
N GLN A 369 -25.68 8.27 1.70
CA GLN A 369 -25.30 7.06 2.42
C GLN A 369 -24.27 7.35 3.52
N GLU A 370 -24.71 7.38 4.78
CA GLU A 370 -23.77 7.50 5.90
C GLU A 370 -22.91 6.23 6.10
N LYS A 371 -23.44 5.06 5.74
CA LYS A 371 -22.85 3.73 6.00
C LYS A 371 -22.15 3.17 4.77
N GLN A 372 -21.07 3.81 4.35
CA GLN A 372 -20.32 3.46 3.14
C GLN A 372 -18.81 3.38 3.38
N ASN A 373 -18.10 2.73 2.47
CA ASN A 373 -16.64 2.75 2.45
C ASN A 373 -16.13 4.15 2.12
N LYS A 374 -14.95 4.49 2.62
CA LYS A 374 -14.31 5.78 2.42
C LYS A 374 -13.03 5.58 1.59
N PRO A 375 -12.90 6.27 0.45
CA PRO A 375 -11.66 6.26 -0.32
C PRO A 375 -10.48 6.81 0.50
N ALA A 376 -9.27 6.42 0.12
CA ALA A 376 -8.06 6.96 0.74
C ALA A 376 -7.99 8.49 0.59
N THR A 377 -7.37 9.18 1.56
CA THR A 377 -7.31 10.64 1.55
C THR A 377 -6.58 11.18 0.31
N VAL A 378 -5.54 10.50 -0.16
CA VAL A 378 -4.84 10.86 -1.41
C VAL A 378 -5.81 10.91 -2.60
N ILE A 379 -6.72 9.95 -2.70
CA ILE A 379 -7.76 9.92 -3.75
C ILE A 379 -8.76 11.06 -3.53
N ARG A 380 -9.28 11.25 -2.31
CA ARG A 380 -10.24 12.32 -1.98
C ARG A 380 -9.69 13.72 -2.31
N GLN A 381 -8.42 13.98 -2.01
CA GLN A 381 -7.80 15.27 -2.24
C GLN A 381 -7.60 15.55 -3.73
N ILE A 382 -7.27 14.53 -4.53
CA ILE A 382 -7.29 14.62 -5.99
C ILE A 382 -8.71 14.89 -6.50
N SER A 383 -9.70 14.10 -6.06
CA SER A 383 -11.11 14.25 -6.46
C SER A 383 -11.65 15.66 -6.19
N SER A 384 -11.14 16.34 -5.15
CA SER A 384 -11.54 17.72 -4.80
C SER A 384 -11.13 18.79 -5.81
N GLY A 385 -10.11 18.54 -6.65
CA GLY A 385 -9.51 19.53 -7.55
C GLY A 385 -8.85 20.74 -6.85
N LYS A 386 -8.76 20.74 -5.51
CA LYS A 386 -8.24 21.86 -4.70
C LYS A 386 -6.73 22.03 -4.84
N TYR A 387 -5.99 20.93 -4.88
CA TYR A 387 -4.52 20.91 -4.84
C TYR A 387 -3.89 20.59 -6.19
N PHE A 388 -4.52 19.69 -6.95
CA PHE A 388 -3.95 19.12 -8.17
C PHE A 388 -4.83 19.39 -9.39
N SER A 389 -4.22 19.41 -10.57
CA SER A 389 -4.94 19.45 -11.83
C SER A 389 -5.60 18.09 -12.10
N PRO A 390 -6.87 18.04 -12.53
CA PRO A 390 -7.54 16.78 -12.85
C PRO A 390 -7.03 16.14 -14.14
N ASP A 391 -6.51 16.91 -15.10
CA ASP A 391 -6.19 16.40 -16.44
C ASP A 391 -4.90 15.55 -16.50
N THR A 392 -4.28 15.28 -15.37
CA THR A 392 -3.03 14.51 -15.29
C THR A 392 -3.31 13.01 -15.37
N LYS A 393 -2.68 12.31 -16.32
CA LYS A 393 -2.63 10.83 -16.33
C LYS A 393 -1.50 10.35 -15.44
N THR A 394 -1.82 9.46 -14.50
CA THR A 394 -0.86 8.98 -13.50
C THR A 394 -1.05 7.51 -13.20
N LYS A 395 0.04 6.88 -12.77
CA LYS A 395 0.05 5.51 -12.28
C LYS A 395 -0.35 5.49 -10.81
N ILE A 396 -1.38 4.72 -10.48
CA ILE A 396 -1.80 4.42 -9.12
C ILE A 396 -1.35 3.00 -8.79
N GLN A 397 -0.55 2.85 -7.74
CA GLN A 397 -0.04 1.57 -7.25
C GLN A 397 -0.79 1.16 -5.99
N LEU A 398 -1.10 -0.12 -5.89
CA LEU A 398 -1.75 -0.78 -4.77
C LEU A 398 -0.73 -1.71 -4.11
N VAL A 399 -0.32 -1.40 -2.88
CA VAL A 399 0.66 -2.19 -2.14
C VAL A 399 0.05 -2.72 -0.86
N GLY A 400 0.21 -4.01 -0.59
CA GLY A 400 -0.38 -4.64 0.60
C GLY A 400 0.32 -5.94 0.99
N MET A 401 -0.08 -6.49 2.13
CA MET A 401 0.45 -7.74 2.66
C MET A 401 -0.68 -8.72 2.94
N VAL A 402 -0.46 -9.99 2.60
CA VAL A 402 -1.28 -11.12 3.00
C VAL A 402 -0.49 -11.91 4.03
N TYR A 403 -1.02 -11.98 5.24
CA TYR A 403 -0.42 -12.78 6.30
C TYR A 403 -1.20 -14.07 6.49
N GLY A 404 -0.46 -15.14 6.74
CA GLY A 404 -1.04 -16.46 6.95
C GLY A 404 -1.63 -16.68 8.33
N THR A 405 -1.62 -17.94 8.77
CA THR A 405 -2.22 -18.38 10.03
C THR A 405 -1.83 -17.46 11.21
N GLN A 406 -2.85 -16.90 11.87
CA GLN A 406 -2.72 -15.95 13.01
C GLN A 406 -1.88 -14.69 12.70
N SER A 407 -1.74 -14.34 11.43
CA SER A 407 -0.84 -13.29 10.95
C SER A 407 0.61 -13.46 11.42
N SER A 408 1.04 -14.71 11.61
CA SER A 408 2.35 -15.05 12.18
C SER A 408 3.45 -15.30 11.14
N ILE A 409 3.08 -15.34 9.87
CA ILE A 409 3.97 -15.47 8.72
C ILE A 409 3.45 -14.59 7.58
N VAL A 410 4.33 -14.22 6.66
CA VAL A 410 3.98 -13.60 5.38
C VAL A 410 3.66 -14.71 4.39
N GLU A 411 2.54 -14.60 3.68
CA GLU A 411 2.18 -15.53 2.59
C GLU A 411 2.37 -14.89 1.22
N GLU A 412 1.99 -13.62 1.07
CA GLU A 412 2.02 -12.93 -0.21
C GLU A 412 2.19 -11.41 -0.03
N THR A 413 2.89 -10.79 -0.97
CA THR A 413 2.98 -9.33 -1.12
C THR A 413 2.16 -8.91 -2.33
N ILE A 414 1.24 -7.97 -2.13
CA ILE A 414 0.47 -7.36 -3.20
C ILE A 414 1.25 -6.15 -3.72
N ASP A 415 1.54 -6.14 -5.02
CA ASP A 415 2.06 -4.99 -5.78
C ASP A 415 1.36 -4.90 -7.13
N GLU A 416 0.29 -4.12 -7.18
CA GLU A 416 -0.51 -3.93 -8.38
C GLU A 416 -0.53 -2.48 -8.84
N SER A 417 -0.82 -2.24 -10.12
CA SER A 417 -0.93 -0.86 -10.59
C SER A 417 -1.82 -0.64 -11.81
N VAL A 418 -2.50 0.50 -11.80
CA VAL A 418 -3.32 0.98 -12.91
C VAL A 418 -2.86 2.37 -13.32
N THR A 419 -2.99 2.70 -14.59
CA THR A 419 -2.82 4.07 -15.07
C THR A 419 -4.21 4.61 -15.40
N LEU A 420 -4.53 5.81 -14.93
CA LEU A 420 -5.77 6.50 -15.26
C LEU A 420 -5.58 8.01 -15.23
N GLU A 421 -6.47 8.72 -15.90
CA GLU A 421 -6.59 10.18 -15.79
C GLU A 421 -7.21 10.57 -14.45
N LEU A 422 -6.58 11.44 -13.68
CA LEU A 422 -7.07 11.85 -12.35
C LEU A 422 -8.47 12.48 -12.41
N GLY A 423 -8.84 13.07 -13.55
CA GLY A 423 -10.16 13.60 -13.84
C GLY A 423 -11.25 12.55 -13.69
N ILE A 424 -10.94 11.28 -13.98
CA ILE A 424 -11.85 10.15 -13.76
C ILE A 424 -12.21 10.03 -12.27
N LEU A 425 -11.37 10.46 -11.33
CA LEU A 425 -11.67 10.43 -9.89
C LEU A 425 -12.48 11.65 -9.42
N THR A 426 -12.61 12.70 -10.22
CA THR A 426 -13.35 13.93 -9.88
C THR A 426 -14.83 13.85 -10.23
N GLU A 427 -15.68 14.76 -9.78
CA GLU A 427 -17.11 14.79 -10.14
C GLU A 427 -17.37 14.75 -11.65
N GLN A 428 -16.49 15.34 -12.47
CA GLN A 428 -16.64 15.34 -13.94
C GLN A 428 -16.54 13.92 -14.52
N GLY A 429 -15.71 13.05 -13.92
CA GLY A 429 -15.52 11.66 -14.33
C GLY A 429 -16.50 10.66 -13.72
N ALA A 430 -17.60 11.11 -13.10
CA ALA A 430 -18.52 10.24 -12.36
C ALA A 430 -19.15 9.15 -13.23
N GLU A 431 -19.60 9.50 -14.44
CA GLU A 431 -20.22 8.54 -15.35
C GLU A 431 -19.21 7.51 -15.88
N ILE A 432 -18.00 7.96 -16.23
CA ILE A 432 -16.89 7.08 -16.63
C ILE A 432 -16.52 6.13 -15.48
N SER A 433 -16.41 6.63 -14.25
CA SER A 433 -16.12 5.80 -13.07
C SER A 433 -17.19 4.73 -12.86
N ALA A 434 -18.47 5.10 -12.91
CA ALA A 434 -19.58 4.17 -12.74
C ALA A 434 -19.56 3.10 -13.84
N MET A 435 -19.36 3.51 -15.09
CA MET A 435 -19.26 2.61 -16.23
C MET A 435 -18.11 1.61 -16.09
N VAL A 436 -16.92 2.05 -15.64
CA VAL A 436 -15.79 1.14 -15.41
C VAL A 436 -16.14 0.12 -14.32
N ARG A 437 -16.70 0.57 -13.20
CA ARG A 437 -17.09 -0.32 -12.08
C ARG A 437 -18.13 -1.35 -12.48
N ASP A 438 -19.16 -0.92 -13.23
CA ASP A 438 -20.16 -1.83 -13.76
C ASP A 438 -19.53 -2.87 -14.68
N ASN A 439 -18.63 -2.46 -15.57
CA ASN A 439 -17.94 -3.37 -16.48
C ASN A 439 -16.94 -4.30 -15.78
N ILE A 440 -16.31 -3.89 -14.66
CA ILE A 440 -15.54 -4.79 -13.79
C ILE A 440 -16.44 -5.91 -13.27
N GLN A 441 -17.61 -5.56 -12.72
CA GLN A 441 -18.55 -6.53 -12.16
C GLN A 441 -19.08 -7.49 -13.25
N LEU A 442 -19.48 -6.96 -14.42
CA LEU A 442 -19.93 -7.77 -15.55
C LEU A 442 -18.84 -8.72 -16.06
N THR A 443 -17.59 -8.28 -16.08
CA THR A 443 -16.44 -9.11 -16.48
C THR A 443 -16.22 -10.26 -15.48
N MET A 444 -16.33 -9.99 -14.17
CA MET A 444 -16.26 -11.03 -13.14
C MET A 444 -17.40 -12.04 -13.27
N ASP A 445 -18.64 -11.58 -13.44
CA ASP A 445 -19.81 -12.45 -13.56
C ASP A 445 -19.77 -13.30 -14.83
N ALA A 446 -19.27 -12.74 -15.93
CA ALA A 446 -19.07 -13.47 -17.19
C ALA A 446 -17.94 -14.52 -17.07
N SER A 447 -16.88 -14.22 -16.32
CA SER A 447 -15.79 -15.17 -16.04
C SER A 447 -16.22 -16.30 -15.10
N ILE A 448 -17.10 -16.02 -14.13
CA ILE A 448 -17.75 -17.04 -13.29
C ILE A 448 -18.65 -17.93 -14.15
N ALA A 449 -19.40 -17.35 -15.10
CA ALA A 449 -20.20 -18.12 -16.03
C ALA A 449 -19.36 -19.09 -16.88
N LEU A 450 -18.13 -18.71 -17.26
CA LEU A 450 -17.20 -19.60 -17.95
C LEU A 450 -16.74 -20.77 -17.05
N GLY A 451 -16.43 -20.52 -15.78
CA GLY A 451 -16.10 -21.57 -14.81
C GLY A 451 -17.25 -22.56 -14.58
N GLN A 452 -18.49 -22.07 -14.58
CA GLN A 452 -19.70 -22.91 -14.53
C GLN A 452 -19.88 -23.71 -15.82
N TYR A 453 -19.62 -23.10 -16.98
CA TYR A 453 -19.63 -23.79 -18.27
C TYR A 453 -18.61 -24.93 -18.31
N ALA A 454 -17.38 -24.71 -17.83
CA ALA A 454 -16.36 -25.75 -17.72
C ALA A 454 -16.82 -26.92 -16.82
N GLY A 455 -17.50 -26.63 -15.71
CA GLY A 455 -18.13 -27.66 -14.87
C GLY A 455 -19.23 -28.45 -15.58
N ASN A 456 -20.04 -27.78 -16.41
CA ASN A 456 -21.05 -28.46 -17.24
C ASN A 456 -20.43 -29.36 -18.32
N LEU A 457 -19.23 -29.03 -18.82
CA LEU A 457 -18.50 -29.92 -19.75
C LEU A 457 -18.04 -31.21 -19.06
N LEU A 458 -17.67 -31.17 -17.78
CA LEU A 458 -17.39 -32.38 -17.00
C LEU A 458 -18.63 -33.28 -16.91
N ARG A 459 -19.79 -32.68 -16.64
CA ARG A 459 -21.08 -33.39 -16.63
C ARG A 459 -21.42 -33.99 -17.99
N ALA A 460 -21.18 -33.25 -19.08
CA ALA A 460 -21.35 -33.77 -20.42
C ALA A 460 -20.44 -34.99 -20.70
N ALA A 461 -19.20 -34.98 -20.17
CA ALA A 461 -18.25 -36.09 -20.25
C ALA A 461 -18.59 -37.28 -19.31
N GLY A 462 -19.69 -37.22 -18.56
CA GLY A 462 -20.13 -38.26 -17.64
C GLY A 462 -19.36 -38.28 -16.32
N LYS A 463 -18.84 -37.13 -15.90
CA LYS A 463 -18.33 -36.89 -14.53
C LYS A 463 -19.38 -36.12 -13.73
N GLU A 464 -19.19 -36.00 -12.43
CA GLU A 464 -20.02 -35.10 -11.62
C GLU A 464 -19.76 -33.62 -11.98
N TYR A 465 -20.77 -32.78 -11.75
CA TYR A 465 -20.59 -31.34 -11.90
C TYR A 465 -19.67 -30.81 -10.80
N GLU A 466 -18.66 -30.05 -11.20
CA GLU A 466 -17.76 -29.34 -10.30
C GLU A 466 -17.52 -27.94 -10.87
N PHE A 467 -17.77 -26.89 -10.09
CA PHE A 467 -17.40 -25.54 -10.49
C PHE A 467 -15.89 -25.45 -10.64
N ARG A 468 -15.41 -24.79 -11.70
CA ARG A 468 -13.98 -24.68 -12.02
C ARG A 468 -13.45 -23.28 -11.69
N PRO A 469 -13.05 -22.99 -10.43
CA PRO A 469 -12.52 -21.68 -10.06
C PRO A 469 -11.24 -21.36 -10.82
N SER A 470 -10.40 -22.36 -11.10
CA SER A 470 -9.15 -22.19 -11.85
C SER A 470 -9.37 -21.61 -13.26
N VAL A 471 -10.49 -21.93 -13.92
CA VAL A 471 -10.85 -21.38 -15.23
C VAL A 471 -11.25 -19.92 -15.11
N THR A 472 -12.03 -19.57 -14.08
CA THR A 472 -12.42 -18.19 -13.79
C THR A 472 -11.22 -17.31 -13.46
N GLU A 473 -10.30 -17.77 -12.61
CA GLU A 473 -9.11 -16.98 -12.26
C GLU A 473 -8.15 -16.86 -13.44
N SER A 474 -7.93 -17.94 -14.19
CA SER A 474 -7.05 -17.91 -15.37
C SER A 474 -7.54 -16.94 -16.45
N ILE A 475 -8.85 -16.87 -16.71
CA ILE A 475 -9.37 -15.97 -17.74
C ILE A 475 -9.39 -14.51 -17.29
N LEU A 476 -9.62 -14.25 -16.00
CA LEU A 476 -9.52 -12.91 -15.43
C LEU A 476 -8.09 -12.39 -15.51
N HIS A 477 -7.10 -13.21 -15.12
CA HIS A 477 -5.69 -12.88 -15.25
C HIS A 477 -5.32 -12.57 -16.71
N ARG A 478 -5.83 -13.37 -17.66
CA ARG A 478 -5.58 -13.15 -19.10
C ARG A 478 -6.16 -11.83 -19.64
N MET A 479 -7.16 -11.24 -18.98
CA MET A 479 -7.78 -9.97 -19.40
C MET A 479 -7.18 -8.74 -18.71
N GLU A 480 -6.23 -8.92 -17.79
CA GLU A 480 -5.71 -7.81 -16.97
C GLU A 480 -4.96 -6.77 -17.78
N ASP A 481 -4.10 -7.18 -18.72
CA ASP A 481 -3.35 -6.24 -19.55
C ASP A 481 -4.29 -5.43 -20.46
N GLU A 482 -5.30 -6.09 -21.01
CA GLU A 482 -6.36 -5.44 -21.79
C GLU A 482 -7.15 -4.46 -20.95
N PHE A 483 -7.44 -4.80 -19.69
CA PHE A 483 -8.14 -3.92 -18.76
C PHE A 483 -7.28 -2.71 -18.38
N ARG A 484 -5.99 -2.91 -18.09
CA ARG A 484 -5.04 -1.82 -17.80
C ARG A 484 -4.94 -0.86 -18.98
N SER A 485 -4.80 -1.41 -20.20
CA SER A 485 -4.76 -0.60 -21.42
C SER A 485 -6.06 0.17 -21.63
N TRP A 486 -7.21 -0.48 -21.45
CA TRP A 486 -8.51 0.19 -21.58
C TRP A 486 -8.65 1.33 -20.58
N LEU A 487 -8.33 1.10 -19.30
CA LEU A 487 -8.42 2.10 -18.24
C LEU A 487 -7.46 3.29 -18.45
N ALA A 488 -6.26 3.03 -18.99
CA ALA A 488 -5.28 4.08 -19.29
C ALA A 488 -5.70 4.98 -20.46
N ASP A 489 -6.45 4.42 -21.42
CA ASP A 489 -6.93 5.14 -22.60
C ASP A 489 -8.15 6.03 -22.28
N LEU A 490 -8.92 5.69 -21.25
CA LEU A 490 -10.11 6.45 -20.86
C LEU A 490 -9.78 7.91 -20.51
N SER A 491 -10.71 8.79 -20.87
CA SER A 491 -10.74 10.20 -20.50
C SER A 491 -12.13 10.61 -20.03
N VAL A 492 -12.21 11.74 -19.34
CA VAL A 492 -13.47 12.31 -18.83
C VAL A 492 -14.41 12.73 -19.96
N SER A 493 -13.88 13.01 -21.16
CA SER A 493 -14.64 13.44 -22.33
C SER A 493 -15.15 12.30 -23.23
N ASP A 494 -14.85 11.05 -22.88
CA ASP A 494 -15.24 9.89 -23.67
C ASP A 494 -16.76 9.63 -23.67
N ASP A 495 -17.27 9.07 -24.77
CA ASP A 495 -18.63 8.54 -24.81
C ASP A 495 -18.72 7.23 -23.99
N VAL A 496 -19.46 7.31 -22.88
CA VAL A 496 -19.62 6.24 -21.90
C VAL A 496 -20.14 4.95 -22.54
N SER A 497 -21.13 5.05 -23.42
CA SER A 497 -21.79 3.89 -24.04
C SER A 497 -20.85 3.20 -25.04
N ALA A 498 -20.15 3.98 -25.85
CA ALA A 498 -19.18 3.48 -26.82
C ALA A 498 -18.01 2.78 -26.13
N GLN A 499 -17.47 3.35 -25.05
CA GLN A 499 -16.38 2.72 -24.28
C GLN A 499 -16.83 1.43 -23.59
N ALA A 500 -18.04 1.41 -23.00
CA ALA A 500 -18.62 0.21 -22.42
C ALA A 500 -18.83 -0.89 -23.48
N ALA A 501 -19.37 -0.54 -24.66
CA ALA A 501 -19.57 -1.47 -25.76
C ALA A 501 -18.25 -2.03 -26.30
N LYS A 502 -17.23 -1.18 -26.44
CA LYS A 502 -15.86 -1.56 -26.83
C LYS A 502 -15.27 -2.58 -25.86
N TRP A 503 -15.39 -2.33 -24.55
CA TRP A 503 -14.91 -3.25 -23.53
C TRP A 503 -15.68 -4.58 -23.52
N GLN A 504 -17.02 -4.54 -23.46
CA GLN A 504 -17.85 -5.75 -23.45
C GLN A 504 -17.63 -6.62 -24.68
N SER A 505 -17.45 -6.01 -25.85
CA SER A 505 -17.12 -6.73 -27.10
C SER A 505 -15.77 -7.46 -26.99
N LYS A 506 -14.78 -6.86 -26.32
CA LYS A 506 -13.48 -7.48 -26.08
C LYS A 506 -13.59 -8.65 -25.11
N VAL A 507 -14.27 -8.46 -23.98
CA VAL A 507 -14.55 -9.52 -22.98
C VAL A 507 -15.27 -10.69 -23.62
N ARG A 508 -16.34 -10.43 -24.39
CA ARG A 508 -17.08 -11.46 -25.13
C ARG A 508 -16.17 -12.29 -26.03
N ARG A 509 -15.33 -11.65 -26.84
CA ARG A 509 -14.43 -12.33 -27.78
C ARG A 509 -13.45 -13.25 -27.05
N ILE A 510 -12.87 -12.78 -25.94
CA ILE A 510 -11.92 -13.56 -25.13
C ILE A 510 -12.63 -14.78 -24.52
N LEU A 511 -13.81 -14.57 -23.92
CA LEU A 511 -14.59 -15.64 -23.30
C LEU A 511 -15.12 -16.66 -24.31
N GLU A 512 -15.57 -16.23 -25.49
CA GLU A 512 -16.00 -17.14 -26.56
C GLU A 512 -14.84 -18.01 -27.07
N GLY A 513 -13.65 -17.42 -27.27
CA GLY A 513 -12.46 -18.16 -27.67
C GLY A 513 -12.04 -19.23 -26.65
N GLU A 514 -12.03 -18.88 -25.36
CA GLU A 514 -11.71 -19.83 -24.28
C GLU A 514 -12.78 -20.93 -24.16
N ALA A 515 -14.06 -20.58 -24.30
CA ALA A 515 -15.16 -21.55 -24.26
C ALA A 515 -15.07 -22.58 -25.40
N ASP A 516 -14.60 -22.18 -26.57
CA ASP A 516 -14.42 -23.07 -27.72
C ASP A 516 -13.21 -24.00 -27.48
N GLN A 517 -12.11 -23.51 -26.90
CA GLN A 517 -10.97 -24.35 -26.49
C GLN A 517 -11.35 -25.40 -25.44
N LEU A 518 -12.12 -24.99 -24.42
CA LEU A 518 -12.66 -25.89 -23.41
C LEU A 518 -13.59 -26.94 -24.02
N ALA A 519 -14.44 -26.56 -24.98
CA ALA A 519 -15.34 -27.47 -25.69
C ALA A 519 -14.56 -28.58 -26.42
N VAL A 520 -13.49 -28.20 -27.13
CA VAL A 520 -12.61 -29.15 -27.83
C VAL A 520 -11.90 -30.07 -26.84
N SER A 521 -11.40 -29.51 -25.74
CA SER A 521 -10.66 -30.25 -24.71
C SER A 521 -11.52 -31.24 -23.91
N ALA A 522 -12.84 -31.03 -23.85
CA ALA A 522 -13.77 -31.94 -23.18
C ALA A 522 -13.91 -33.30 -23.91
N GLY A 523 -13.52 -33.36 -25.19
CA GLY A 523 -13.42 -34.59 -25.98
C GLY A 523 -14.74 -35.17 -26.50
N PRO A 524 -14.67 -36.25 -27.29
CA PRO A 524 -15.83 -36.79 -28.03
C PRO A 524 -16.97 -37.26 -27.13
N LYS A 525 -16.67 -37.76 -25.93
CA LYS A 525 -17.69 -38.21 -24.97
C LYS A 525 -18.59 -37.06 -24.53
N ALA A 526 -18.02 -35.88 -24.27
CA ALA A 526 -18.79 -34.68 -23.94
C ALA A 526 -19.64 -34.18 -25.12
N ALA A 527 -19.14 -34.34 -26.34
CA ALA A 527 -19.85 -33.97 -27.57
C ALA A 527 -21.10 -34.84 -27.79
N ILE A 528 -20.99 -36.17 -27.60
CA ILE A 528 -22.12 -37.10 -27.63
C ILE A 528 -23.08 -36.79 -26.46
N GLY A 529 -22.51 -36.62 -25.26
CA GLY A 529 -23.23 -36.28 -24.04
C GLY A 529 -23.58 -37.48 -23.17
N THR A 530 -24.00 -37.18 -21.94
CA THR A 530 -24.38 -38.14 -20.91
C THR A 530 -25.77 -37.80 -20.37
N ILE A 531 -26.56 -38.82 -20.04
CA ILE A 531 -27.89 -38.63 -19.43
C ILE A 531 -27.76 -38.72 -17.91
N TYR A 532 -28.26 -37.69 -17.22
CA TYR A 532 -28.46 -37.67 -15.77
C TYR A 532 -29.90 -37.23 -15.50
N ASP A 533 -30.61 -37.91 -14.60
CA ASP A 533 -31.98 -37.55 -14.20
C ASP A 533 -32.91 -37.29 -15.41
N GLU A 534 -32.88 -38.21 -16.38
CA GLU A 534 -33.63 -38.13 -17.65
C GLU A 534 -33.29 -36.92 -18.55
N GLN A 535 -32.26 -36.15 -18.22
CA GLN A 535 -31.80 -35.01 -19.01
C GLN A 535 -30.47 -35.29 -19.72
N LEU A 536 -30.43 -34.99 -21.03
CA LEU A 536 -29.19 -35.01 -21.80
C LEU A 536 -28.32 -33.78 -21.48
N TYR A 537 -27.08 -34.04 -21.11
CA TYR A 537 -26.01 -33.06 -20.97
C TYR A 537 -24.98 -33.30 -22.07
N ASN A 538 -24.82 -32.33 -22.97
CA ASN A 538 -23.81 -32.38 -24.03
C ASN A 538 -23.16 -31.00 -24.23
N THR A 539 -22.02 -30.98 -24.92
CA THR A 539 -21.26 -29.75 -25.20
C THR A 539 -22.12 -28.68 -25.89
N ALA A 540 -22.96 -29.05 -26.86
CA ALA A 540 -23.78 -28.10 -27.60
C ALA A 540 -24.81 -27.37 -26.71
N LYS A 541 -25.47 -28.10 -25.80
CA LYS A 541 -26.43 -27.54 -24.82
C LYS A 541 -25.70 -26.63 -23.84
N ALA A 542 -24.56 -27.07 -23.30
CA ALA A 542 -23.74 -26.27 -22.40
C ALA A 542 -23.27 -24.97 -23.08
N ARG A 543 -22.81 -25.04 -24.33
CA ARG A 543 -22.34 -23.89 -25.10
C ARG A 543 -23.47 -22.89 -25.40
N ARG A 544 -24.66 -23.38 -25.73
CA ARG A 544 -25.86 -22.55 -25.93
C ARG A 544 -26.26 -21.83 -24.64
N GLN A 545 -26.26 -22.52 -23.51
CA GLN A 545 -26.58 -21.92 -22.20
C GLN A 545 -25.56 -20.85 -21.82
N PHE A 546 -24.26 -21.13 -22.04
CA PHE A 546 -23.20 -20.16 -21.82
C PHE A 546 -23.37 -18.92 -22.71
N GLY A 547 -23.60 -19.09 -24.02
CA GLY A 547 -23.84 -17.97 -24.93
C GLY A 547 -25.07 -17.13 -24.56
N GLY A 548 -26.18 -17.77 -24.16
CA GLY A 548 -27.36 -17.06 -23.66
C GLY A 548 -27.11 -16.29 -22.36
N ARG A 549 -26.18 -16.76 -21.51
CA ARG A 549 -25.76 -16.05 -20.31
C ARG A 549 -24.84 -14.88 -20.63
N LEU A 550 -23.90 -15.03 -21.56
CA LEU A 550 -23.08 -13.93 -22.05
C LEU A 550 -23.92 -12.82 -22.67
N TYR A 551 -24.94 -13.16 -23.45
CA TYR A 551 -25.87 -12.16 -24.02
C TYR A 551 -26.54 -11.29 -22.95
N LYS A 552 -26.91 -11.89 -21.81
CA LYS A 552 -27.52 -11.17 -20.69
C LYS A 552 -26.52 -10.32 -19.90
N LEU A 553 -25.29 -10.81 -19.74
CA LEU A 553 -24.24 -10.14 -18.96
C LEU A 553 -23.53 -9.04 -19.75
N LEU A 554 -23.38 -9.19 -21.07
CA LEU A 554 -22.63 -8.28 -21.93
C LEU A 554 -23.52 -7.70 -23.04
N PRO A 555 -24.66 -7.07 -22.72
CA PRO A 555 -25.66 -6.69 -23.71
C PRO A 555 -25.11 -5.74 -24.79
N LEU A 556 -24.16 -4.86 -24.44
CA LEU A 556 -23.59 -3.89 -25.38
C LEU A 556 -22.67 -4.54 -26.42
N ALA A 557 -22.19 -5.76 -26.17
CA ALA A 557 -21.42 -6.54 -27.14
C ALA A 557 -22.28 -7.15 -28.26
N TYR A 558 -23.61 -7.03 -28.18
CA TYR A 558 -24.57 -7.60 -29.14
C TYR A 558 -25.48 -6.55 -29.77
N SER A 559 -25.49 -5.31 -29.28
CA SER A 559 -26.17 -4.19 -29.92
C SER A 559 -25.35 -3.67 -31.11
N SER A 560 -25.94 -3.67 -32.30
CA SER A 560 -25.36 -3.11 -33.52
C SER A 560 -24.93 -1.65 -33.32
N THR A 561 -23.74 -1.30 -33.83
CA THR A 561 -23.17 0.05 -33.90
C THR A 561 -24.22 1.09 -34.35
N PRO A 562 -24.27 2.32 -33.79
CA PRO A 562 -25.07 3.40 -34.35
C PRO A 562 -24.58 3.70 -35.77
N THR A 563 -25.50 3.68 -36.72
CA THR A 563 -25.29 4.11 -38.09
C THR A 563 -24.71 5.53 -38.09
N GLU A 564 -23.55 5.73 -38.73
CA GLU A 564 -23.09 7.07 -39.11
C GLU A 564 -24.25 7.78 -39.82
N LYS A 565 -24.69 8.92 -39.27
CA LYS A 565 -25.55 9.83 -40.01
C LYS A 565 -24.75 10.28 -41.22
N LYS A 566 -25.10 9.74 -42.40
CA LYS A 566 -24.80 10.42 -43.66
C LYS A 566 -25.39 11.82 -43.56
N GLU A 567 -24.52 12.83 -43.64
CA GLU A 567 -24.92 14.16 -44.04
C GLU A 567 -25.61 14.03 -45.39
N GLU A 568 -26.94 14.17 -45.41
CA GLU A 568 -27.65 14.55 -46.62
C GLU A 568 -27.26 16.00 -46.90
N GLY A 569 -26.33 16.18 -47.83
CA GLY A 569 -26.13 17.44 -48.51
C GLY A 569 -27.41 17.81 -49.22
N ASN A 570 -27.96 18.99 -48.89
CA ASN A 570 -28.92 19.66 -49.74
C ASN A 570 -28.18 20.66 -50.62
N GLU A 571 -28.32 20.43 -51.92
CA GLU A 571 -28.28 21.46 -52.98
C GLU A 571 -29.23 22.63 -52.70
#